data_AF-A0A2N8HDS9-F1
#
_entry.id   AF-A0A2N8HDS9-F1
#
_cell.length_a   1.000
_cell.length_b   1.000
_cell.length_c   1.000
_cell.angle_alpha   90.00
_cell.angle_beta   90.00
_cell.angle_gamma   90.00
#
_symmetry.space_group_name_H-M   'P 1'
#
loop_
_entity.id
_entity.type
_entity.pdbx_description
1 polymer ?
#
loop_
_entity_poly.entity_id
_entity_poly.type
_entity_poly.pdbx_seq_one_letter_code
_entity_poly.pdbx_strand_id
1 'polypeptide(L)'
;MKSFLFPILFAACFVLPAVANEITIPKLTIGNDTYKNATISYKGGLTAKISHDEGTKSVPVSKLTPEHQTALGITPEIISEETSKAEVQQKATAERLTKLRKLQEQKQEELAWSEEYTVIVYGHTKDAVF
;
A
#
# COMPACT_ATOMS: atom_id res chain seq x y z
N MET A 1 37.99 -10.16 -60.10
CA MET A 1 36.79 -10.86 -59.58
C MET A 1 36.42 -10.24 -58.25
N LYS A 2 35.17 -9.77 -58.14
CA LYS A 2 34.65 -9.02 -57.00
C LYS A 2 33.85 -9.99 -56.13
N SER A 3 34.26 -10.17 -54.87
CA SER A 3 33.53 -10.99 -53.90
C SER A 3 33.32 -10.17 -52.63
N PHE A 4 32.06 -10.10 -52.23
CA PHE A 4 31.45 -9.11 -51.37
C PHE A 4 31.84 -9.25 -49.89
N LEU A 5 32.00 -8.10 -49.23
CA LEU A 5 31.82 -7.90 -47.79
C LEU A 5 30.45 -8.43 -47.37
N PHE A 6 30.36 -9.23 -46.31
CA PHE A 6 29.20 -9.23 -45.41
C PHE A 6 29.67 -9.52 -43.97
N PRO A 7 29.71 -8.52 -43.07
CA PRO A 7 29.80 -8.79 -41.64
C PRO A 7 28.47 -9.38 -41.19
N ILE A 8 28.51 -10.58 -40.61
CA ILE A 8 27.35 -11.22 -39.98
C ILE A 8 26.99 -10.38 -38.75
N LEU A 9 25.98 -9.54 -38.92
CA LEU A 9 25.32 -8.80 -37.86
C LEU A 9 24.52 -9.80 -37.03
N PHE A 10 25.11 -10.32 -35.95
CA PHE A 10 24.37 -11.05 -34.91
C PHE A 10 23.53 -10.03 -34.14
N ALA A 11 22.39 -9.65 -34.71
CA ALA A 11 21.33 -8.95 -33.99
C ALA A 11 20.70 -9.96 -33.01
N ALA A 12 21.34 -10.15 -31.85
CA ALA A 12 20.69 -10.73 -30.69
C ALA A 12 19.62 -9.74 -30.22
N CYS A 13 18.45 -9.81 -30.86
CA CYS A 13 17.25 -9.16 -30.37
C CYS A 13 16.89 -9.85 -29.05
N PHE A 14 17.38 -9.29 -27.93
CA PHE A 14 16.83 -9.54 -26.61
C PHE A 14 15.37 -9.10 -26.67
N VAL A 15 14.46 -10.04 -26.96
CA VAL A 15 13.03 -9.80 -26.83
C VAL A 15 12.76 -9.72 -25.34
N LEU A 16 12.87 -8.51 -24.77
CA LEU A 16 12.35 -8.25 -23.44
C LEU A 16 10.87 -8.67 -23.46
N PRO A 17 10.42 -9.57 -22.58
CA PRO A 17 9.00 -9.86 -22.49
C PRO A 17 8.28 -8.54 -22.26
N ALA A 18 7.33 -8.23 -23.15
CA ALA A 18 6.55 -7.01 -23.06
C ALA A 18 5.90 -6.97 -21.67
N VAL A 19 6.37 -6.06 -20.84
CA VAL A 19 5.90 -5.90 -19.47
C VAL A 19 4.47 -5.38 -19.55
N ALA A 20 3.51 -6.21 -19.19
CA ALA A 20 2.10 -5.84 -19.26
C ALA A 20 1.63 -5.42 -17.88
N ASN A 21 1.13 -4.19 -17.73
CA ASN A 21 0.52 -3.74 -16.45
C ASN A 21 -0.81 -4.46 -16.13
N GLU A 22 -1.25 -5.35 -17.02
CA GLU A 22 -2.49 -6.08 -16.96
C GLU A 22 -2.34 -7.45 -17.64
N ILE A 23 -2.79 -8.52 -16.99
CA ILE A 23 -2.83 -9.88 -17.53
C ILE A 23 -4.20 -10.50 -17.32
N THR A 24 -4.76 -11.15 -18.34
CA THR A 24 -6.03 -11.88 -18.24
C THR A 24 -5.77 -13.37 -18.15
N ILE A 25 -6.34 -14.01 -17.14
CA ILE A 25 -6.13 -15.41 -16.80
C ILE A 25 -7.49 -16.12 -16.77
N PRO A 26 -7.71 -17.14 -17.63
CA PRO A 26 -9.00 -17.82 -17.72
C PRO A 26 -9.40 -18.55 -16.44
N LYS A 27 -8.43 -19.03 -15.65
CA LYS A 27 -8.66 -19.60 -14.33
C LYS A 27 -7.55 -19.15 -13.38
N LEU A 28 -7.90 -18.29 -12.44
CA LEU A 28 -6.98 -17.75 -11.45
C LEU A 28 -7.33 -18.30 -10.07
N THR A 29 -6.41 -19.03 -9.45
CA THR A 29 -6.57 -19.49 -8.06
C THR A 29 -5.63 -18.71 -7.16
N ILE A 30 -6.18 -18.02 -6.16
CA ILE A 30 -5.41 -17.26 -5.16
C ILE A 30 -5.92 -17.64 -3.78
N GLY A 31 -5.06 -18.29 -2.99
CA GLY A 31 -5.46 -18.89 -1.73
C GLY A 31 -6.52 -19.97 -1.95
N ASN A 32 -7.67 -19.83 -1.28
CA ASN A 32 -8.80 -20.75 -1.42
C ASN A 32 -9.83 -20.32 -2.48
N ASP A 33 -9.69 -19.11 -3.04
CA ASP A 33 -10.63 -18.57 -4.02
C ASP A 33 -10.17 -18.93 -5.44
N THR A 34 -11.13 -19.30 -6.29
CA THR A 34 -10.90 -19.52 -7.72
C THR A 34 -11.79 -18.60 -8.53
N TYR A 35 -11.16 -17.78 -9.37
CA TYR A 35 -11.80 -16.82 -10.24
C TYR A 35 -11.74 -17.32 -11.69
N LYS A 36 -12.83 -17.14 -12.44
CA LYS A 36 -12.90 -17.42 -13.87
C LYS A 36 -12.70 -16.11 -14.64
N ASN A 37 -11.96 -16.17 -15.74
CA ASN A 37 -11.67 -15.02 -16.63
C ASN A 37 -11.23 -13.76 -15.87
N ALA A 38 -10.32 -13.95 -14.92
CA ALA A 38 -9.89 -12.88 -14.04
C ALA A 38 -8.78 -12.06 -14.70
N THR A 39 -8.87 -10.74 -14.58
CA THR A 39 -7.83 -9.84 -15.06
C THR A 39 -7.10 -9.23 -13.89
N ILE A 40 -5.79 -9.48 -13.80
CA ILE A 40 -4.92 -8.91 -12.78
C ILE A 40 -4.29 -7.65 -13.34
N SER A 41 -4.43 -6.53 -12.63
CA SER A 41 -3.77 -5.27 -12.94
C SER A 41 -2.87 -4.81 -11.81
N TYR A 42 -1.70 -4.30 -12.16
CA TYR A 42 -0.72 -3.77 -11.22
C TYR A 42 -0.31 -2.36 -11.65
N LYS A 43 -0.42 -1.39 -10.73
CA LYS A 43 -0.08 0.02 -10.97
C LYS A 43 0.91 0.58 -9.92
N GLY A 44 1.61 -0.30 -9.22
CA GLY A 44 2.51 0.04 -8.11
C GLY A 44 1.94 -0.31 -6.73
N GLY A 45 2.82 -0.30 -5.72
CA GLY A 45 2.50 -0.69 -4.34
C GLY A 45 2.68 -2.19 -4.05
N LEU A 46 2.22 -2.62 -2.88
CA LEU A 46 2.31 -4.02 -2.41
C LEU A 46 1.04 -4.85 -2.71
N THR A 47 0.10 -4.28 -3.46
CA THR A 47 -1.18 -4.90 -3.80
C THR A 47 -1.48 -4.83 -5.29
N ALA A 48 -1.98 -5.92 -5.85
CA ALA A 48 -2.53 -5.98 -7.21
C ALA A 48 -4.07 -6.03 -7.15
N LYS A 49 -4.71 -5.56 -8.21
CA LYS A 49 -6.17 -5.62 -8.36
C LYS A 49 -6.55 -6.78 -9.27
N ILE A 50 -7.53 -7.57 -8.87
CA ILE A 50 -8.13 -8.63 -9.67
C ILE A 50 -9.55 -8.20 -10.00
N SER A 51 -9.83 -8.05 -11.28
CA SER A 51 -11.17 -7.85 -11.81
C SER A 51 -11.73 -9.19 -12.27
N HIS A 52 -12.93 -9.54 -11.79
CA HIS A 52 -13.68 -10.73 -12.20
C HIS A 52 -15.18 -10.39 -12.30
N ASP A 53 -16.01 -11.32 -12.78
CA ASP A 53 -17.43 -11.08 -13.07
C ASP A 53 -18.24 -10.55 -11.86
N GLU A 54 -17.86 -10.94 -10.64
CA GLU A 54 -18.55 -10.52 -9.40
C GLU A 54 -18.00 -9.20 -8.82
N GLY A 55 -16.93 -8.65 -9.39
CA GLY A 55 -16.36 -7.37 -8.96
C GLY A 55 -14.84 -7.34 -8.94
N THR A 56 -14.29 -6.38 -8.20
CA THR A 56 -12.85 -6.18 -8.07
C THR A 56 -12.39 -6.49 -6.66
N LYS A 57 -11.36 -7.33 -6.52
CA LYS A 57 -10.69 -7.61 -5.25
C LYS A 57 -9.24 -7.13 -5.29
N SER A 58 -8.74 -6.65 -4.16
CA SER A 58 -7.32 -6.32 -4.01
C SER A 58 -6.60 -7.46 -3.30
N VAL A 59 -5.49 -7.92 -3.86
CA VAL A 59 -4.68 -9.00 -3.29
C VAL A 59 -3.25 -8.55 -3.06
N PRO A 60 -2.57 -9.04 -2.02
CA PRO A 60 -1.14 -8.82 -1.86
C PRO A 60 -0.37 -9.40 -3.03
N VAL A 61 0.62 -8.66 -3.53
CA VAL A 61 1.52 -9.14 -4.59
C VAL A 61 2.23 -10.43 -4.19
N SER A 62 2.54 -10.60 -2.91
CA SER A 62 3.14 -11.82 -2.34
C SER A 62 2.26 -13.08 -2.44
N LYS A 63 0.97 -12.94 -2.73
CA LYS A 63 0.04 -14.05 -2.95
C LYS A 63 -0.08 -14.44 -4.43
N LEU A 64 0.51 -13.65 -5.34
CA LEU A 64 0.60 -13.99 -6.76
C LEU A 64 1.73 -15.00 -6.98
N THR A 65 1.58 -15.86 -7.99
CA THR A 65 2.67 -16.75 -8.42
C THR A 65 3.81 -15.94 -9.04
N PRO A 66 5.06 -16.42 -8.99
CA PRO A 66 6.20 -15.74 -9.62
C PRO A 66 6.01 -15.49 -11.12
N GLU A 67 5.27 -16.37 -11.81
CA GLU A 67 4.92 -16.22 -13.21
C GLU A 67 4.03 -14.99 -13.45
N HIS A 68 2.98 -14.81 -12.64
CA HIS A 68 2.10 -13.64 -12.72
C HIS A 68 2.83 -12.36 -12.32
N GLN A 69 3.71 -12.43 -11.31
CA GLN A 69 4.55 -11.30 -10.91
C GLN A 69 5.46 -10.85 -12.06
N THR A 70 6.14 -11.81 -12.70
CA THR A 70 7.04 -11.53 -13.84
C THR A 70 6.27 -10.96 -15.03
N ALA A 71 5.10 -11.51 -15.34
CA ALA A 71 4.25 -11.01 -16.43
C ALA A 71 3.74 -9.58 -16.18
N LEU A 72 3.54 -9.21 -14.91
CA LEU A 72 3.16 -7.87 -14.46
C LEU A 72 4.35 -6.92 -14.26
N GLY A 73 5.58 -7.35 -14.56
CA GLY A 73 6.78 -6.55 -14.34
C GLY A 73 7.17 -6.35 -12.88
N ILE A 74 6.60 -7.14 -11.99
CA ILE A 74 6.87 -7.07 -10.55
C ILE A 74 8.18 -7.81 -10.30
N THR A 75 9.25 -7.04 -10.11
CA THR A 75 10.55 -7.58 -9.71
C THR A 75 10.70 -7.57 -8.19
N PRO A 76 11.58 -8.43 -7.62
CA PRO A 76 11.91 -8.39 -6.20
C PRO A 76 12.42 -7.01 -5.73
N GLU A 77 13.08 -6.26 -6.61
CA GLU A 77 13.56 -4.91 -6.35
C GLU A 77 12.41 -3.93 -6.11
N ILE A 78 11.39 -3.95 -6.98
CA ILE A 78 10.16 -3.13 -6.81
C ILE A 78 9.46 -3.49 -5.50
N ILE A 79 9.36 -4.78 -5.17
CA ILE A 79 8.76 -5.24 -3.90
C ILE A 79 9.55 -4.70 -2.71
N SER A 80 10.89 -4.75 -2.76
CA SER A 80 11.76 -4.25 -1.70
C SER A 80 11.64 -2.74 -1.51
N GLU A 81 11.59 -1.98 -2.60
CA GLU A 81 11.43 -0.52 -2.58
C GLU A 81 10.08 -0.13 -1.96
N GLU A 82 8.99 -0.75 -2.41
CA GLU A 82 7.65 -0.49 -1.90
C GLU A 82 7.49 -0.92 -0.43
N THR A 83 8.16 -2.00 -0.02
CA THR A 83 8.20 -2.42 1.40
C THR A 83 8.93 -1.39 2.26
N SER A 84 10.07 -0.88 1.80
CA SER A 84 10.84 0.14 2.52
C SER A 84 10.04 1.44 2.67
N LYS A 85 9.34 1.87 1.60
CA LYS A 85 8.44 3.03 1.66
C LYS A 85 7.32 2.81 2.68
N ALA A 86 6.70 1.63 2.70
CA ALA A 86 5.64 1.29 3.63
C ALA A 86 6.12 1.31 5.09
N GLU A 87 7.30 0.78 5.38
CA GLU A 87 7.89 0.81 6.73
C GLU A 87 8.16 2.23 7.23
N VAL A 88 8.71 3.10 6.38
CA VAL A 88 8.94 4.51 6.71
C VAL A 88 7.62 5.22 7.00
N GLN A 89 6.60 5.00 6.17
CA GLN A 89 5.27 5.56 6.39
C GLN A 89 4.61 5.03 7.68
N GLN A 90 4.79 3.74 7.99
CA GLN A 90 4.26 3.14 9.20
C GLN A 90 4.89 3.77 10.45
N LYS A 91 6.22 3.95 10.46
CA LYS A 91 6.93 4.64 11.56
C LYS A 91 6.44 6.08 11.73
N ALA A 92 6.34 6.84 10.64
CA ALA A 92 5.85 8.21 10.68
C ALA A 92 4.39 8.31 11.18
N THR A 93 3.54 7.35 10.81
CA THR A 93 2.15 7.29 11.26
C THR A 93 2.06 6.93 12.74
N ALA A 94 2.86 5.98 13.21
CA ALA A 94 2.93 5.61 14.62
C ALA A 94 3.39 6.79 15.49
N GLU A 95 4.42 7.53 15.05
CA GLU A 95 4.88 8.72 15.76
C GLU A 95 3.81 9.82 15.82
N ARG A 96 3.10 10.08 14.72
CA ARG A 96 1.99 11.03 14.69
C ARG A 96 0.87 10.61 15.63
N LEU A 97 0.50 9.33 15.64
CA LEU A 97 -0.54 8.80 16.52
C LEU A 97 -0.17 8.95 17.99
N THR A 98 1.09 8.69 18.35
CA THR A 98 1.58 8.90 19.72
C THR A 98 1.54 10.38 20.12
N LYS A 99 1.92 11.30 19.23
CA LYS A 99 1.81 12.74 19.49
C LYS A 99 0.35 13.18 19.67
N LEU A 100 -0.56 12.67 18.85
CA LEU A 100 -1.98 12.98 18.96
C LEU A 100 -2.59 12.47 20.28
N ARG A 101 -2.23 11.26 20.71
CA ARG A 101 -2.68 10.75 22.02
C ARG A 101 -2.22 11.62 23.18
N LYS A 102 -0.94 12.01 23.21
CA LYS A 102 -0.41 12.90 24.26
C LYS A 102 -1.12 14.26 24.29
N LEU A 103 -1.39 14.84 23.13
CA LEU A 103 -2.16 16.09 23.02
C LEU A 103 -3.59 15.93 23.53
N GLN A 104 -4.23 14.78 23.26
CA GLN A 104 -5.58 14.50 23.72
C GLN A 104 -5.62 14.32 25.25
N GLU A 105 -4.63 13.64 25.83
CA GLU A 105 -4.48 13.49 27.29
C GLU A 105 -4.27 14.84 27.97
N GLN A 106 -3.34 15.67 27.46
CA GLN A 106 -3.13 17.02 27.99
C GLN A 106 -4.38 17.89 27.93
N LYS A 107 -5.13 17.84 26.83
CA LYS A 107 -6.41 18.56 26.74
C LYS A 107 -7.42 18.05 27.75
N GLN A 108 -7.51 16.74 27.99
CA GLN A 108 -8.42 16.20 29.00
C GLN A 108 -8.04 16.64 30.41
N GLU A 109 -6.75 16.68 30.74
CA GLU A 109 -6.28 17.20 32.03
C GLU A 109 -6.59 18.69 32.20
N GLU A 110 -6.38 19.50 31.16
CA GLU A 110 -6.71 20.94 31.18
C GLU A 110 -8.21 21.18 31.36
N LEU A 111 -9.05 20.39 30.66
CA LEU A 111 -10.51 20.41 30.84
C LEU A 111 -10.91 20.00 32.26
N ALA A 112 -10.36 18.91 32.78
CA ALA A 112 -10.65 18.45 34.14
C ALA A 112 -10.26 19.50 35.19
N TRP A 113 -9.09 20.13 35.03
CA TRP A 113 -8.62 21.20 35.91
C TRP A 113 -9.50 22.44 35.82
N SER A 114 -9.94 22.82 34.61
CA SER A 114 -10.88 23.93 34.40
C SER A 114 -12.26 23.65 35.03
N GLU A 115 -12.76 22.41 34.94
CA GLU A 115 -14.02 22.00 35.55
C GLU A 115 -13.93 22.05 37.09
N GLU A 116 -12.84 21.52 37.67
CA GLU A 116 -12.56 21.59 39.10
C GLU A 116 -12.51 23.04 39.60
N TYR A 117 -11.77 23.90 38.89
CA TYR A 117 -11.65 25.32 39.24
C TYR A 117 -13.00 26.04 39.17
N THR A 118 -13.83 25.71 38.17
CA THR A 118 -15.19 26.27 38.04
C THR A 118 -16.06 25.85 39.23
N VAL A 119 -16.01 24.59 39.66
CA VAL A 119 -16.79 24.11 40.81
C VAL A 119 -16.35 24.78 42.12
N ILE A 120 -15.04 24.92 42.36
CA ILE A 120 -14.50 25.56 43.58
C ILE A 120 -14.91 27.04 43.65
N VAL A 121 -14.73 27.79 42.56
CA VAL A 121 -15.03 29.23 42.53
C VAL A 121 -16.54 29.47 42.67
N TYR A 122 -17.38 28.77 41.91
CA TYR A 122 -18.83 28.95 41.99
C TYR A 122 -19.44 28.38 43.28
N GLY A 123 -18.86 27.33 43.86
CA GLY A 123 -19.23 26.81 45.18
C GLY A 123 -18.99 27.85 46.28
N HIS A 124 -17.80 28.44 46.33
CA HIS A 124 -17.45 29.47 47.31
C HIS A 124 -18.29 30.75 47.17
N THR A 125 -18.67 31.15 45.95
CA THR A 125 -19.53 32.34 45.77
C THR A 125 -20.97 32.14 46.21
N LYS A 126 -21.49 30.91 46.27
CA LYS A 126 -22.85 30.65 46.80
C LYS A 126 -22.89 30.70 48.31
N ASP A 127 -21.82 30.28 48.98
CA ASP A 127 -21.69 30.35 50.44
C ASP A 127 -21.38 31.79 50.93
N ALA A 128 -20.93 32.67 50.04
CA ALA A 128 -20.63 34.08 50.34
C ALA A 128 -21.80 35.05 50.06
N VAL A 129 -22.95 34.58 49.58
CA VAL A 129 -24.18 35.39 49.48
C VAL A 129 -24.99 35.18 50.75
N PHE A 130 -24.63 35.95 51.78
CA PHE A 130 -25.47 36.28 52.93
C PHE A 130 -25.88 37.76 52.85
#